data_AF-K2AC28-F1
#
_entry.id   AF-K2AC28-F1
#
_cell.length_a   1.000
_cell.length_b   1.000
_cell.length_c   1.000
_cell.angle_alpha   90.00
_cell.angle_beta   90.00
_cell.angle_gamma   90.00
#
_symmetry.space_group_name_H-M   'P 1'
#
loop_
_entity.id
_entity.type
_entity.pdbx_description
1 polymer ?
#
loop_
_entity_poly.entity_id
_entity_poly.type
_entity_poly.pdbx_seq_one_letter_code
_entity_poly.pdbx_strand_id
1 'polypeptide(L)'
;MWFGQNYENMKSQTSVPFTAAQNAATDRSCNTCHPGCNDCHYKPFTGKGRHSYGKPDTDSCYGGGRASICHAGPMDRRRGAGYVRGEYAFPSNLPRGAHIKAGVQCLDCHKPVNHQFGHLASDDARGACAKCHADIVKAVQTSSHSKVDCAACHITVSGAYQYTFWGKGNFAGVETPYGKHKEYYGTRDLPTLIKNASGRWIPVKPYPMAVLNQTMELGPTGLLFRSIPKRSVPGNVRIGEPPVFEVSRAATDVNDAFIIVGTRNDLPSGNKAILWVQMDKLSHALGQPRGCATCHDSHVQVGKSEWSYFESKDVAKRFKGSYTVTADKNGIRFSDTVWETPIMAANRKVEDIAPFAVLPKDAWDVKGIDLSIPFDEKKTGKERGELDKFLAELGKRKGGDELRKIRVIAYHNLEMAQKMLKAL
;
A
#
# COMPACT_ATOMS: atom_id res chain seq x y z
N MET A 1 11.65 17.01 3.71
CA MET A 1 11.65 17.73 5.00
C MET A 1 10.20 17.76 5.48
N TRP A 2 9.97 17.49 6.76
CA TRP A 2 8.65 17.12 7.32
C TRP A 2 8.15 18.21 8.30
N PHE A 3 6.91 18.09 8.78
CA PHE A 3 6.39 18.91 9.89
C PHE A 3 7.38 18.94 11.06
N GLY A 4 7.36 20.03 11.83
CA GLY A 4 8.38 20.29 12.85
C GLY A 4 9.49 21.16 12.27
N GLN A 5 10.55 20.55 11.75
CA GLN A 5 11.78 21.25 11.32
C GLN A 5 11.63 22.12 10.06
N ASN A 6 10.57 21.93 9.25
CA ASN A 6 10.39 22.64 7.96
C ASN A 6 9.35 23.78 8.01
N TYR A 7 9.08 24.32 9.20
CA TYR A 7 7.98 25.28 9.41
C TYR A 7 8.03 26.47 8.43
N GLU A 8 9.15 27.18 8.33
CA GLU A 8 9.25 28.41 7.53
C GLU A 8 8.98 28.15 6.03
N ASN A 9 9.51 27.05 5.49
CA ASN A 9 9.25 26.68 4.10
C ASN A 9 7.79 26.24 3.90
N MET A 10 7.21 25.50 4.84
CA MET A 10 5.79 25.15 4.74
C MET A 10 4.91 26.39 4.79
N LYS A 11 5.18 27.30 5.72
CA LYS A 11 4.47 28.58 5.85
C LYS A 11 4.56 29.42 4.58
N SER A 12 5.74 29.57 3.98
CA SER A 12 5.91 30.33 2.73
C SER A 12 5.21 29.69 1.52
N GLN A 13 5.00 28.37 1.56
CA GLN A 13 4.27 27.62 0.54
C GLN A 13 2.77 27.46 0.84
N THR A 14 2.31 27.95 1.99
CA THR A 14 0.89 27.96 2.37
C THR A 14 0.27 29.30 2.02
N SER A 15 -0.81 29.26 1.24
CA SER A 15 -1.56 30.44 0.80
C SER A 15 -2.50 31.04 1.86
N VAL A 16 -2.60 30.40 3.02
CA VAL A 16 -3.40 30.84 4.18
C VAL A 16 -2.55 30.79 5.44
N PRO A 17 -2.93 31.49 6.53
CA PRO A 17 -2.14 31.51 7.76
C PRO A 17 -1.82 30.11 8.28
N PHE A 18 -0.52 29.81 8.43
CA PHE A 18 0.01 28.61 9.05
C PHE A 18 0.99 29.00 10.16
N THR A 19 0.68 28.59 11.39
CA THR A 19 1.37 29.00 12.61
C THR A 19 2.32 27.92 13.12
N ALA A 20 3.32 28.34 13.90
CA ALA A 20 4.25 27.42 14.54
C ALA A 20 3.53 26.42 15.47
N ALA A 21 2.46 26.84 16.13
CA ALA A 21 1.64 25.98 16.99
C ALA A 21 0.93 24.88 16.18
N GLN A 22 0.38 25.20 15.00
CA GLN A 22 -0.20 24.21 14.09
C GLN A 22 0.87 23.23 13.59
N ASN A 23 2.04 23.72 13.20
CA ASN A 23 3.16 22.86 12.80
C ASN A 23 3.61 21.93 13.93
N ALA A 24 3.74 22.44 15.16
CA ALA A 24 4.10 21.65 16.34
C ALA A 24 3.04 20.60 16.70
N ALA A 25 1.75 20.89 16.48
CA ALA A 25 0.69 19.90 16.67
C ALA A 25 0.85 18.71 15.71
N THR A 26 1.20 18.99 14.45
CA THR A 26 1.45 17.92 13.47
C THR A 26 2.71 17.13 13.77
N ASP A 27 3.77 17.80 14.21
CA ASP A 27 5.04 17.18 14.62
C ASP A 27 4.84 16.19 15.78
N ARG A 28 4.09 16.58 16.82
CA ARG A 28 3.77 15.69 17.95
C ARG A 28 3.14 14.36 17.51
N SER A 29 2.21 14.40 16.56
CA SER A 29 1.61 13.17 16.02
C SER A 29 2.57 12.34 15.18
N CYS A 30 3.62 12.93 14.61
CA CYS A 30 4.65 12.15 13.91
C CYS A 30 5.55 11.43 14.93
N ASN A 31 5.84 12.09 16.06
CA ASN A 31 6.68 11.56 17.13
C ASN A 31 6.02 10.40 17.92
N THR A 32 4.71 10.17 17.79
CA THR A 32 4.04 9.01 18.44
C THR A 32 4.45 7.66 17.85
N CYS A 33 5.15 7.66 16.71
CA CYS A 33 5.52 6.45 15.99
C CYS A 33 6.90 5.89 16.37
N HIS A 34 7.69 6.58 17.21
CA HIS A 34 9.05 6.14 17.55
C HIS A 34 9.01 4.97 18.55
N PRO A 35 9.38 3.74 18.14
CA PRO A 35 9.27 2.58 19.00
C PRO A 35 10.46 2.47 19.96
N GLY A 36 10.20 2.17 21.23
CA GLY A 36 11.21 1.81 22.23
C GLY A 36 11.35 0.31 22.45
N CYS A 37 12.32 -0.12 23.27
CA CYS A 37 12.55 -1.55 23.58
C CYS A 37 11.28 -2.23 24.12
N ASN A 38 10.52 -1.53 24.97
CA ASN A 38 9.28 -2.02 25.57
C ASN A 38 8.16 -2.23 24.54
N ASP A 39 8.25 -1.65 23.35
CA ASP A 39 7.16 -1.68 22.38
C ASP A 39 7.12 -3.02 21.62
N CYS A 40 8.28 -3.66 21.51
CA CYS A 40 8.44 -4.95 20.85
C CYS A 40 8.73 -6.09 21.84
N HIS A 41 9.50 -5.81 22.91
CA HIS A 41 10.02 -6.85 23.78
C HIS A 41 9.19 -7.09 25.05
N TYR A 42 8.31 -6.16 25.42
CA TYR A 42 7.51 -6.31 26.63
C TYR A 42 6.52 -7.48 26.50
N LYS A 43 6.48 -8.32 27.53
CA LYS A 43 5.52 -9.41 27.68
C LYS A 43 4.71 -9.23 28.96
N PRO A 44 3.37 -9.13 28.89
CA PRO A 44 2.54 -9.03 30.09
C PRO A 44 2.66 -10.32 30.91
N PHE A 45 2.92 -10.19 32.21
CA PHE A 45 2.97 -11.32 33.13
C PHE A 45 1.62 -11.47 33.85
N THR A 46 1.10 -12.69 33.94
CA THR A 46 -0.15 -12.98 34.66
C THR A 46 0.12 -13.11 36.16
N GLY A 47 -0.23 -12.08 36.93
CA GLY A 47 -0.07 -12.04 38.39
C GLY A 47 0.94 -10.98 38.84
N LYS A 48 0.80 -10.53 40.09
CA LYS A 48 1.56 -9.38 40.66
C LYS A 48 3.08 -9.66 40.69
N GLY A 49 3.82 -9.33 39.63
CA GLY A 49 5.28 -9.39 39.65
C GLY A 49 5.97 -9.20 38.30
N ARG A 50 6.86 -8.18 38.26
CA ARG A 50 7.92 -7.81 37.28
C ARG A 50 7.63 -7.94 35.78
N HIS A 51 7.85 -6.82 35.07
CA HIS A 51 7.87 -6.75 33.61
C HIS A 51 8.79 -7.85 33.03
N SER A 52 8.25 -8.68 32.13
CA SER A 52 9.03 -9.69 31.43
C SER A 52 9.38 -9.22 30.03
N TYR A 53 10.55 -9.64 29.55
CA TYR A 53 11.09 -9.26 28.25
C TYR A 53 11.41 -10.49 27.42
N GLY A 54 11.05 -10.46 26.15
CA GLY A 54 11.23 -11.61 25.26
C GLY A 54 11.39 -11.23 23.80
N LYS A 55 11.44 -12.25 22.95
CA LYS A 55 11.44 -12.08 21.49
C LYS A 55 10.13 -11.38 21.05
N PRO A 56 10.19 -10.40 20.13
CA PRO A 56 8.99 -9.79 19.56
C PRO A 56 8.11 -10.85 18.90
N ASP A 57 6.81 -10.76 19.13
CA ASP A 57 5.79 -11.54 18.43
C ASP A 57 5.10 -10.66 17.36
N THR A 58 4.27 -11.28 16.52
CA THR A 58 3.54 -10.53 15.49
C THR A 58 2.70 -9.39 16.06
N ASP A 59 2.02 -9.60 17.19
CA ASP A 59 1.13 -8.59 17.77
C ASP A 59 1.89 -7.36 18.26
N SER A 60 3.06 -7.54 18.86
CA SER A 60 3.94 -6.44 19.27
C SER A 60 4.39 -5.59 18.07
N CYS A 61 4.80 -6.21 16.95
CA CYS A 61 5.10 -5.50 15.70
C CYS A 61 3.87 -4.75 15.17
N TYR A 62 2.69 -5.32 15.34
CA TYR A 62 1.43 -4.78 14.83
C TYR A 62 0.81 -3.68 15.70
N GLY A 63 1.37 -3.43 16.88
CA GLY A 63 1.00 -2.34 17.76
C GLY A 63 0.75 -2.74 19.21
N GLY A 64 0.65 -4.03 19.54
CA GLY A 64 0.64 -4.54 20.92
C GLY A 64 -0.35 -3.85 21.88
N GLY A 65 -1.52 -3.42 21.38
CA GLY A 65 -2.51 -2.66 22.14
C GLY A 65 -2.42 -1.13 22.01
N ARG A 66 -1.39 -0.58 21.37
CA ARG A 66 -1.22 0.86 21.02
C ARG A 66 -1.83 1.23 19.68
N ALA A 67 -2.88 0.51 19.30
CA ALA A 67 -3.65 0.71 18.08
C ALA A 67 -2.83 0.68 16.77
N SER A 68 -3.39 1.24 15.73
CA SER A 68 -2.91 1.20 14.34
C SER A 68 -1.75 2.16 14.04
N ILE A 69 -0.87 2.46 15.00
CA ILE A 69 0.17 3.48 14.87
C ILE A 69 1.47 2.88 14.32
N CYS A 70 1.78 1.63 14.69
CA CYS A 70 2.94 0.87 14.22
C CYS A 70 2.65 0.18 12.87
N HIS A 71 3.04 -1.09 12.64
CA HIS A 71 2.88 -1.72 11.32
C HIS A 71 1.45 -1.77 10.80
N ALA A 72 0.44 -1.91 11.67
CA ALA A 72 -0.98 -1.87 11.28
C ALA A 72 -1.37 -0.56 10.55
N GLY A 73 -0.76 0.57 10.89
CA GLY A 73 -1.07 1.85 10.25
C GLY A 73 -0.68 1.89 8.78
N PRO A 74 0.62 1.82 8.44
CA PRO A 74 1.06 1.79 7.05
C PRO A 74 0.53 0.58 6.29
N MET A 75 0.43 -0.60 6.90
CA MET A 75 0.10 -1.83 6.18
C MET A 75 -1.41 -2.07 6.00
N ASP A 76 -2.22 -1.86 7.04
CA ASP A 76 -3.68 -2.07 6.95
C ASP A 76 -4.48 -0.79 6.71
N ARG A 77 -4.09 0.37 7.27
CA ARG A 77 -4.86 1.61 7.08
C ARG A 77 -4.53 2.37 5.82
N ARG A 78 -3.26 2.34 5.41
CA ARG A 78 -2.79 3.06 4.22
C ARG A 78 -2.78 2.17 2.98
N ARG A 79 -2.01 1.08 3.04
CA ARG A 79 -1.86 0.15 1.90
C ARG A 79 -3.08 -0.75 1.72
N GLY A 80 -3.68 -1.22 2.81
CA GLY A 80 -4.83 -2.14 2.76
C GLY A 80 -4.45 -3.57 2.43
N ALA A 81 -3.17 -3.90 2.55
CA ALA A 81 -2.63 -5.24 2.32
C ALA A 81 -1.76 -5.65 3.51
N GLY A 82 -2.34 -5.54 4.70
CA GLY A 82 -1.70 -5.92 5.95
C GLY A 82 -1.56 -7.42 6.13
N TYR A 83 -0.75 -7.77 7.11
CA TYR A 83 -0.38 -9.15 7.42
C TYR A 83 -1.47 -9.84 8.25
N VAL A 84 -1.86 -9.22 9.37
CA VAL A 84 -2.84 -9.78 10.30
C VAL A 84 -4.26 -9.67 9.73
N ARG A 85 -4.62 -8.48 9.23
CA ARG A 85 -5.98 -8.11 8.78
C ARG A 85 -7.05 -8.41 9.83
N GLY A 86 -8.29 -8.72 9.45
CA GLY A 86 -9.39 -8.87 10.40
C GLY A 86 -9.66 -7.56 11.14
N GLU A 87 -9.72 -7.59 12.47
CA GLU A 87 -9.99 -6.40 13.30
C GLU A 87 -9.00 -5.24 13.11
N TYR A 88 -7.78 -5.53 12.62
CA TYR A 88 -6.79 -4.50 12.28
C TYR A 88 -6.99 -3.86 10.91
N ALA A 89 -7.77 -4.51 10.03
CA ALA A 89 -8.02 -4.05 8.67
C ALA A 89 -9.11 -2.98 8.60
N PHE A 90 -9.10 -2.22 7.50
CA PHE A 90 -10.11 -1.23 7.19
C PHE A 90 -10.64 -1.54 5.78
N PRO A 91 -11.87 -2.05 5.63
CA PRO A 91 -12.79 -2.50 6.69
C PRO A 91 -12.29 -3.75 7.44
N SER A 92 -12.81 -3.97 8.64
CA SER A 92 -12.36 -5.04 9.56
C SER A 92 -12.80 -6.46 9.14
N ASN A 93 -13.69 -6.57 8.16
CA ASN A 93 -14.15 -7.85 7.62
C ASN A 93 -13.21 -8.43 6.55
N LEU A 94 -12.07 -7.79 6.27
CA LEU A 94 -11.11 -8.31 5.30
C LEU A 94 -10.45 -9.61 5.77
N PRO A 95 -10.30 -10.60 4.87
CA PRO A 95 -9.83 -11.93 5.25
C PRO A 95 -8.39 -11.89 5.74
N ARG A 96 -8.10 -12.60 6.84
CA ARG A 96 -6.73 -12.83 7.34
C ARG A 96 -5.88 -13.55 6.29
N GLY A 97 -4.61 -13.16 6.17
CA GLY A 97 -3.66 -13.77 5.23
C GLY A 97 -3.43 -15.25 5.48
N ALA A 98 -3.00 -15.99 4.45
CA ALA A 98 -2.71 -17.41 4.57
C ALA A 98 -1.56 -17.69 5.56
N HIS A 99 -0.52 -16.85 5.53
CA HIS A 99 0.66 -17.00 6.39
C HIS A 99 0.35 -16.84 7.88
N ILE A 100 -0.49 -15.85 8.25
CA ILE A 100 -0.89 -15.68 9.66
C ILE A 100 -1.75 -16.86 10.14
N LYS A 101 -2.62 -17.41 9.28
CA LYS A 101 -3.41 -18.62 9.60
C LYS A 101 -2.52 -19.86 9.78
N ALA A 102 -1.40 -19.91 9.06
CA ALA A 102 -0.41 -20.97 9.16
C ALA A 102 0.59 -20.77 10.32
N GLY A 103 0.44 -19.74 11.15
CA GLY A 103 1.30 -19.48 12.30
C GLY A 103 2.69 -18.93 11.97
N VAL A 104 2.94 -18.56 10.70
CA VAL A 104 4.16 -17.84 10.31
C VAL A 104 4.22 -16.54 11.11
N GLN A 105 5.41 -16.08 11.47
CA GLN A 105 5.64 -14.86 12.23
C GLN A 105 6.38 -13.84 11.38
N CYS A 106 6.33 -12.56 11.77
CA CYS A 106 7.03 -11.48 11.07
C CYS A 106 8.53 -11.80 10.88
N LEU A 107 9.15 -12.39 11.90
CA LEU A 107 10.58 -12.69 11.94
C LEU A 107 11.01 -13.93 11.13
N ASP A 108 10.05 -14.71 10.61
CA ASP A 108 10.37 -15.83 9.71
C ASP A 108 10.76 -15.32 8.32
N CYS A 109 10.18 -14.19 7.93
CA CYS A 109 10.45 -13.48 6.68
C CYS A 109 11.42 -12.31 6.87
N HIS A 110 11.28 -11.53 7.94
CA HIS A 110 12.13 -10.39 8.23
C HIS A 110 13.29 -10.80 9.14
N LYS A 111 14.52 -10.71 8.64
CA LYS A 111 15.72 -10.95 9.41
C LYS A 111 16.29 -9.61 9.92
N PRO A 112 16.02 -9.21 11.17
CA PRO A 112 16.61 -7.99 11.70
C PRO A 112 18.12 -8.12 11.83
N VAL A 113 18.86 -7.10 11.40
CA VAL A 113 20.29 -6.95 11.66
C VAL A 113 20.48 -5.65 12.42
N ASN A 114 21.02 -5.71 13.64
CA ASN A 114 21.17 -4.54 14.52
C ASN A 114 19.87 -3.71 14.67
N HIS A 115 18.74 -4.38 14.92
CA HIS A 115 17.40 -3.77 15.01
C HIS A 115 16.90 -3.10 13.71
N GLN A 116 17.53 -3.35 12.57
CA GLN A 116 17.02 -2.95 11.26
C GLN A 116 16.27 -4.12 10.62
N PHE A 117 14.94 -4.04 10.56
CA PHE A 117 14.05 -5.13 10.11
C PHE A 117 13.95 -5.26 8.56
N GLY A 118 14.81 -4.55 7.83
CA GLY A 118 14.76 -4.44 6.38
C GLY A 118 13.52 -3.68 5.88
N HIS A 119 13.41 -3.56 4.56
CA HIS A 119 12.31 -2.85 3.91
C HIS A 119 11.30 -3.83 3.28
N LEU A 120 10.12 -3.32 2.90
CA LEU A 120 9.01 -4.12 2.35
C LEU A 120 9.34 -4.89 1.06
N ALA A 121 10.43 -4.54 0.39
CA ALA A 121 10.87 -5.19 -0.84
C ALA A 121 12.32 -5.67 -0.78
N SER A 122 12.87 -5.89 0.42
CA SER A 122 14.21 -6.45 0.57
C SER A 122 14.32 -7.82 -0.08
N ASP A 123 15.50 -8.12 -0.63
CA ASP A 123 15.81 -9.44 -1.18
C ASP A 123 15.71 -10.52 -0.11
N ASP A 124 16.11 -10.23 1.12
CA ASP A 124 16.00 -11.16 2.24
C ASP A 124 14.57 -11.61 2.50
N ALA A 125 13.60 -10.68 2.51
CA ALA A 125 12.20 -11.02 2.73
C ALA A 125 11.64 -11.85 1.57
N ARG A 126 12.08 -11.57 0.33
CA ARG A 126 11.69 -12.37 -0.85
C ARG A 126 12.33 -13.77 -0.84
N GLY A 127 13.60 -13.85 -0.48
CA GLY A 127 14.35 -15.09 -0.38
C GLY A 127 13.81 -16.01 0.71
N ALA A 128 13.23 -15.44 1.79
CA ALA A 128 12.64 -16.21 2.87
C ALA A 128 11.49 -17.13 2.41
N CYS A 129 10.80 -16.81 1.30
CA CYS A 129 9.78 -17.68 0.71
C CYS A 129 10.32 -19.09 0.41
N ALA A 130 11.59 -19.20 0.01
CA ALA A 130 12.20 -20.48 -0.35
C ALA A 130 12.34 -21.43 0.85
N LYS A 131 12.30 -20.93 2.09
CA LYS A 131 12.37 -21.76 3.31
C LYS A 131 11.17 -22.72 3.42
N CYS A 132 10.00 -22.32 2.93
CA CYS A 132 8.77 -23.11 2.97
C CYS A 132 8.28 -23.52 1.56
N HIS A 133 8.68 -22.79 0.52
CA HIS A 133 8.18 -22.94 -0.85
C HIS A 133 9.30 -23.11 -1.88
N ALA A 134 10.38 -23.83 -1.52
CA ALA A 134 11.59 -23.97 -2.35
C ALA A 134 11.30 -24.30 -3.83
N ASP A 135 10.47 -25.31 -4.09
CA ASP A 135 10.16 -25.74 -5.46
C ASP A 135 9.34 -24.71 -6.23
N ILE A 136 8.40 -24.01 -5.56
CA ILE A 136 7.59 -22.94 -6.19
C ILE A 136 8.49 -21.75 -6.52
N VAL A 137 9.34 -21.33 -5.58
CA VAL A 137 10.29 -20.23 -5.80
C VAL A 137 11.21 -20.56 -6.96
N LYS A 138 11.76 -21.78 -7.02
CA LYS A 138 12.57 -22.26 -8.14
C LYS A 138 11.78 -22.22 -9.45
N ALA A 139 10.55 -22.76 -9.46
CA ALA A 139 9.69 -22.78 -10.64
C ALA A 139 9.44 -21.37 -11.19
N VAL A 140 9.09 -20.41 -10.33
CA VAL A 140 8.87 -19.01 -10.71
C VAL A 140 10.15 -18.37 -11.24
N GLN A 141 11.28 -18.55 -10.56
CA GLN A 141 12.57 -17.99 -10.97
C GLN A 141 13.01 -18.45 -12.36
N THR A 142 12.65 -19.67 -12.76
CA THR A 142 12.94 -20.22 -14.09
C THR A 142 11.78 -20.08 -15.09
N SER A 143 10.76 -19.29 -14.76
CA SER A 143 9.58 -19.06 -15.62
C SER A 143 9.57 -17.68 -16.29
N SER A 144 8.60 -17.47 -17.18
CA SER A 144 8.28 -16.14 -17.73
C SER A 144 7.83 -15.13 -16.66
N HIS A 145 7.40 -15.58 -15.49
CA HIS A 145 7.02 -14.74 -14.34
C HIS A 145 8.17 -14.47 -13.36
N SER A 146 9.41 -14.78 -13.69
CA SER A 146 10.59 -14.53 -12.83
C SER A 146 10.75 -13.06 -12.37
N LYS A 147 10.19 -12.12 -13.15
CA LYS A 147 10.10 -10.68 -12.83
C LYS A 147 8.72 -10.24 -12.34
N VAL A 148 7.92 -11.12 -11.76
CA VAL A 148 6.64 -10.80 -11.12
C VAL A 148 6.76 -11.06 -9.61
N ASP A 149 6.34 -10.10 -8.79
CA ASP A 149 6.24 -10.28 -7.34
C ASP A 149 5.06 -11.23 -7.03
N CYS A 150 5.26 -12.20 -6.12
CA CYS A 150 4.22 -13.17 -5.75
C CYS A 150 2.93 -12.47 -5.30
N ALA A 151 3.07 -11.32 -4.62
CA ALA A 151 1.94 -10.52 -4.17
C ALA A 151 1.07 -10.01 -5.33
N ALA A 152 1.59 -9.91 -6.55
CA ALA A 152 0.82 -9.56 -7.72
C ALA A 152 -0.31 -10.56 -7.96
N CYS A 153 -0.03 -11.86 -7.84
CA CYS A 153 -1.01 -12.92 -8.10
C CYS A 153 -1.82 -13.30 -6.85
N HIS A 154 -1.25 -13.14 -5.66
CA HIS A 154 -1.83 -13.65 -4.42
C HIS A 154 -2.58 -12.62 -3.58
N ILE A 155 -2.61 -11.34 -3.99
CA ILE A 155 -3.47 -10.33 -3.38
C ILE A 155 -4.70 -10.13 -4.27
N THR A 156 -5.84 -10.61 -3.79
CA THR A 156 -7.14 -10.61 -4.48
C THR A 156 -8.16 -9.66 -3.87
N VAL A 157 -7.76 -8.90 -2.85
CA VAL A 157 -8.54 -7.79 -2.29
C VAL A 157 -7.63 -6.94 -1.40
N SER A 158 -7.70 -5.62 -1.59
CA SER A 158 -7.04 -4.63 -0.74
C SER A 158 -8.06 -3.74 -0.05
N GLY A 159 -7.75 -3.27 1.15
CA GLY A 159 -8.58 -2.33 1.93
C GLY A 159 -8.08 -0.89 1.87
N ALA A 160 -8.19 -0.20 3.02
CA ALA A 160 -7.59 1.07 3.39
C ALA A 160 -8.17 2.30 2.65
N TYR A 161 -7.43 3.42 2.72
CA TYR A 161 -7.70 4.67 2.01
C TYR A 161 -8.07 4.44 0.54
N GLN A 162 -9.21 4.96 0.12
CA GLN A 162 -9.59 5.15 -1.28
C GLN A 162 -9.39 6.61 -1.71
N TYR A 163 -9.27 7.52 -0.75
CA TYR A 163 -8.84 8.89 -0.96
C TYR A 163 -7.98 9.36 0.20
N THR A 164 -7.16 10.39 -0.01
CA THR A 164 -6.58 11.14 1.10
C THR A 164 -6.36 12.58 0.69
N PHE A 165 -7.01 13.48 1.40
CA PHE A 165 -6.92 14.92 1.15
C PHE A 165 -6.32 15.64 2.34
N TRP A 166 -5.57 16.69 2.04
CA TRP A 166 -5.02 17.60 3.03
C TRP A 166 -5.62 18.98 2.78
N GLY A 167 -6.57 19.37 3.62
CA GLY A 167 -7.33 20.61 3.50
C GLY A 167 -7.51 21.27 4.86
N LYS A 168 -8.36 22.30 4.94
CA LYS A 168 -8.66 22.92 6.23
C LYS A 168 -9.41 21.92 7.12
N GLY A 169 -8.91 21.69 8.32
CA GLY A 169 -9.57 20.80 9.27
C GLY A 169 -8.85 20.65 10.58
N ASN A 170 -9.24 19.63 11.34
CA ASN A 170 -8.67 19.35 12.65
C ASN A 170 -7.50 18.38 12.54
N PHE A 171 -6.37 18.70 13.17
CA PHE A 171 -5.27 17.76 13.36
C PHE A 171 -4.74 17.84 14.79
N ALA A 172 -4.73 16.69 15.49
CA ALA A 172 -4.30 16.61 16.89
C ALA A 172 -4.97 17.67 17.80
N GLY A 173 -6.27 17.94 17.58
CA GLY A 173 -7.05 18.89 18.36
C GLY A 173 -6.92 20.36 17.91
N VAL A 174 -6.06 20.66 16.94
CA VAL A 174 -5.82 22.02 16.45
C VAL A 174 -6.39 22.18 15.03
N GLU A 175 -7.13 23.26 14.80
CA GLU A 175 -7.56 23.64 13.44
C GLU A 175 -6.36 24.12 12.62
N THR A 176 -6.20 23.60 11.41
CA THR A 176 -5.02 23.81 10.57
C THR A 176 -5.40 23.77 9.09
N PRO A 177 -4.66 24.47 8.20
CA PRO A 177 -4.81 24.32 6.76
C PRO A 177 -4.41 22.94 6.21
N TYR A 178 -3.83 22.08 7.06
CA TYR A 178 -3.35 20.74 6.73
C TYR A 178 -3.99 19.65 7.60
N GLY A 179 -5.31 19.72 7.78
CA GLY A 179 -6.12 18.62 8.28
C GLY A 179 -6.08 17.45 7.31
N LYS A 180 -5.86 16.23 7.81
CA LYS A 180 -5.74 15.03 6.98
C LYS A 180 -7.06 14.27 6.95
N HIS A 181 -7.78 14.37 5.84
CA HIS A 181 -9.04 13.68 5.59
C HIS A 181 -8.75 12.36 4.86
N LYS A 182 -8.60 11.28 5.63
CA LYS A 182 -8.12 9.97 5.14
C LYS A 182 -9.12 8.85 5.40
N GLU A 183 -10.19 9.13 6.14
CA GLU A 183 -11.17 8.15 6.64
C GLU A 183 -12.09 7.60 5.54
N TYR A 184 -11.73 7.83 4.27
CA TYR A 184 -12.26 7.17 3.07
C TYR A 184 -11.83 5.70 3.04
N TYR A 185 -12.28 4.92 4.00
CA TYR A 185 -11.92 3.51 4.12
C TYR A 185 -12.86 2.63 3.32
N GLY A 186 -12.27 1.64 2.67
CA GLY A 186 -12.97 0.89 1.65
C GLY A 186 -12.20 -0.32 1.14
N THR A 187 -12.76 -1.00 0.16
CA THR A 187 -12.15 -2.15 -0.49
C THR A 187 -11.91 -1.90 -1.95
N ARG A 188 -10.92 -2.62 -2.50
CA ARG A 188 -10.69 -2.76 -3.93
C ARG A 188 -10.35 -4.20 -4.28
N ASP A 189 -11.06 -4.73 -5.27
CA ASP A 189 -11.02 -6.13 -5.70
C ASP A 189 -9.66 -6.55 -6.27
N LEU A 190 -9.04 -5.78 -7.16
CA LEU A 190 -7.75 -6.15 -7.77
C LEU A 190 -6.69 -5.06 -7.62
N PRO A 191 -5.42 -5.45 -7.40
CA PRO A 191 -4.31 -4.52 -7.49
C PRO A 191 -4.04 -4.16 -8.95
N THR A 192 -3.56 -2.95 -9.16
CA THR A 192 -2.95 -2.55 -10.44
C THR A 192 -1.49 -2.99 -10.41
N LEU A 193 -0.99 -3.52 -11.51
CA LEU A 193 0.39 -3.92 -11.65
C LEU A 193 1.18 -2.86 -12.38
N ILE A 194 2.35 -2.52 -11.84
CA ILE A 194 3.31 -1.62 -12.48
C ILE A 194 4.70 -2.25 -12.43
N LYS A 195 5.59 -1.83 -13.33
CA LYS A 195 7.03 -2.13 -13.20
C LYS A 195 7.65 -1.19 -12.18
N ASN A 196 8.38 -1.74 -11.22
CA ASN A 196 9.20 -0.95 -10.32
C ASN A 196 10.48 -0.44 -11.00
N ALA A 197 11.28 0.35 -10.28
CA ALA A 197 12.55 0.89 -10.79
C ALA A 197 13.57 -0.19 -11.23
N SER A 198 13.45 -1.44 -10.73
CA SER A 198 14.27 -2.58 -11.17
C SER A 198 13.64 -3.42 -12.28
N GLY A 199 12.51 -2.97 -12.86
CA GLY A 199 11.79 -3.67 -13.93
C GLY A 199 10.95 -4.88 -13.51
N ARG A 200 10.69 -5.07 -12.21
CA ARG A 200 9.84 -6.13 -11.66
C ARG A 200 8.39 -5.65 -11.57
N TRP A 201 7.45 -6.48 -11.96
CA TRP A 201 6.01 -6.24 -11.78
C TRP A 201 5.62 -6.37 -10.32
N ILE A 202 5.04 -5.32 -9.76
CA ILE A 202 4.58 -5.24 -8.37
C ILE A 202 3.11 -4.83 -8.31
N PRO A 203 2.34 -5.34 -7.32
CA PRO A 203 1.00 -4.86 -7.07
C PRO A 203 1.02 -3.51 -6.35
N VAL A 204 0.22 -2.57 -6.82
CA VAL A 204 -0.01 -1.27 -6.21
C VAL A 204 -1.48 -0.95 -6.05
N LYS A 205 -1.75 0.04 -5.20
CA LYS A 205 -3.06 0.68 -5.07
C LYS A 205 -3.04 2.11 -5.59
N PRO A 206 -3.46 2.38 -6.83
CA PRO A 206 -3.73 3.74 -7.29
C PRO A 206 -4.94 4.30 -6.53
N TYR A 207 -4.77 5.44 -5.90
CA TYR A 207 -5.88 6.18 -5.31
C TYR A 207 -5.64 7.70 -5.34
N PRO A 208 -6.69 8.53 -5.45
CA PRO A 208 -6.52 9.97 -5.60
C PRO A 208 -6.13 10.64 -4.28
N MET A 209 -5.24 11.63 -4.38
CA MET A 209 -4.83 12.48 -3.28
C MET A 209 -4.75 13.94 -3.72
N ALA A 210 -4.94 14.85 -2.77
CA ALA A 210 -4.70 16.27 -2.98
C ALA A 210 -4.18 16.95 -1.71
N VAL A 211 -3.47 18.05 -1.90
CA VAL A 211 -3.09 18.99 -0.86
C VAL A 211 -3.49 20.38 -1.31
N LEU A 212 -4.36 21.01 -0.51
CA LEU A 212 -4.95 22.31 -0.77
C LEU A 212 -4.07 23.41 -0.15
N ASN A 213 -4.47 24.65 -0.36
CA ASN A 213 -3.86 25.84 0.21
C ASN A 213 -2.42 26.07 -0.25
N GLN A 214 -2.05 25.66 -1.44
CA GLN A 214 -0.69 25.81 -1.96
C GLN A 214 -0.50 27.17 -2.66
N THR A 215 0.72 27.72 -2.60
CA THR A 215 1.11 28.87 -3.43
C THR A 215 1.82 28.42 -4.72
N MET A 216 2.53 27.30 -4.64
CA MET A 216 3.29 26.73 -5.75
C MET A 216 2.39 26.03 -6.77
N GLU A 217 2.86 26.03 -8.02
CA GLU A 217 2.29 25.23 -9.09
C GLU A 217 3.25 24.13 -9.50
N LEU A 218 2.70 22.95 -9.72
CA LEU A 218 3.37 21.77 -10.25
C LEU A 218 2.64 21.33 -11.53
N GLY A 219 3.43 21.05 -12.56
CA GLY A 219 2.94 20.36 -13.76
C GLY A 219 2.82 18.84 -13.56
N PRO A 220 2.20 18.13 -14.52
CA PRO A 220 2.13 16.68 -14.51
C PRO A 220 3.52 16.05 -14.55
N THR A 221 3.67 14.89 -13.92
CA THR A 221 4.91 14.08 -13.97
C THR A 221 4.68 12.75 -14.66
N GLY A 222 5.76 12.05 -14.98
CA GLY A 222 5.72 10.60 -15.22
C GLY A 222 5.47 9.79 -13.95
N LEU A 223 5.63 8.46 -14.07
CA LEU A 223 5.61 7.54 -12.94
C LEU A 223 6.87 7.73 -12.08
N LEU A 224 6.70 8.16 -10.84
CA LEU A 224 7.78 8.38 -9.89
C LEU A 224 7.75 7.34 -8.77
N PHE A 225 8.92 7.02 -8.23
CA PHE A 225 9.08 6.17 -7.05
C PHE A 225 9.65 6.98 -5.90
N ARG A 226 9.08 6.79 -4.69
CA ARG A 226 9.51 7.49 -3.49
C ARG A 226 10.92 7.05 -3.09
N SER A 227 11.87 7.96 -3.20
CA SER A 227 13.21 7.82 -2.64
C SER A 227 13.48 8.93 -1.61
N ILE A 228 14.45 8.69 -0.74
CA ILE A 228 15.04 9.71 0.13
C ILE A 228 16.52 9.73 -0.26
N PRO A 229 17.01 10.79 -0.92
CA PRO A 229 18.44 10.86 -1.23
C PRO A 229 19.23 10.86 0.08
N LYS A 230 20.48 10.39 0.02
CA LYS A 230 21.36 10.37 1.19
C LYS A 230 21.48 11.78 1.78
N ARG A 231 21.18 11.91 3.07
CA ARG A 231 21.22 13.17 3.82
C ARG A 231 21.83 12.94 5.19
N SER A 232 22.61 13.91 5.64
CA SER A 232 23.07 14.01 7.02
C SER A 232 22.09 14.86 7.81
N VAL A 233 21.58 14.32 8.90
CA VAL A 233 20.63 14.97 9.82
C VAL A 233 21.35 15.20 11.14
N PRO A 234 21.43 16.44 11.67
CA PRO A 234 21.96 16.68 13.00
C PRO A 234 21.17 15.91 14.05
N GLY A 235 21.86 15.22 14.94
CA GLY A 235 21.24 14.55 16.08
C GLY A 235 21.33 15.36 17.36
N ASN A 236 20.52 14.98 18.34
CA ASN A 236 20.41 15.64 19.63
C ASN A 236 21.25 14.94 20.69
N VAL A 237 22.55 15.27 20.74
CA VAL A 237 23.51 14.68 21.70
C VAL A 237 23.08 14.83 23.16
N ARG A 238 22.25 15.83 23.49
CA ARG A 238 21.73 16.04 24.85
C ARG A 238 20.85 14.90 25.34
N ILE A 239 20.21 14.16 24.43
CA ILE A 239 19.36 13.01 24.75
C ILE A 239 20.00 11.67 24.35
N GLY A 240 21.32 11.66 24.10
CA GLY A 240 22.09 10.46 23.79
C GLY A 240 22.06 10.04 22.32
N GLU A 241 21.56 10.89 21.42
CA GLU A 241 21.66 10.65 19.98
C GLU A 241 23.09 10.93 19.47
N PRO A 242 23.58 10.24 18.42
CA PRO A 242 24.81 10.63 17.74
C PRO A 242 24.72 12.07 17.20
N PRO A 243 25.84 12.78 17.03
CA PRO A 243 25.85 14.16 16.55
C PRO A 243 25.26 14.30 15.14
N VAL A 244 25.35 13.24 14.32
CA VAL A 244 24.81 13.17 12.97
C VAL A 244 24.25 11.78 12.72
N PHE A 245 23.12 11.72 12.02
CA PHE A 245 22.55 10.52 11.43
C PHE A 245 22.60 10.62 9.91
N GLU A 246 22.91 9.52 9.23
CA GLU A 246 22.68 9.44 7.78
C GLU A 246 21.34 8.76 7.50
N VAL A 247 20.52 9.38 6.65
CA VAL A 247 19.25 8.81 6.20
C VAL A 247 19.25 8.75 4.69
N SER A 248 18.93 7.58 4.16
CA SER A 248 18.67 7.37 2.74
C SER A 248 17.58 6.30 2.57
N ARG A 249 16.92 6.32 1.41
CA ARG A 249 15.99 5.28 1.00
C ARG A 249 15.98 5.22 -0.52
N ALA A 250 16.37 4.08 -1.08
CA ALA A 250 16.28 3.85 -2.51
C ALA A 250 14.82 3.66 -2.95
N ALA A 251 14.53 3.94 -4.22
CA ALA A 251 13.21 3.72 -4.81
C ALA A 251 12.74 2.26 -4.67
N THR A 252 13.68 1.32 -4.72
CA THR A 252 13.44 -0.13 -4.65
C THR A 252 13.17 -0.67 -3.26
N ASP A 253 13.48 0.09 -2.19
CA ASP A 253 13.36 -0.38 -0.81
C ASP A 253 11.90 -0.64 -0.43
N VAL A 254 11.02 0.30 -0.81
CA VAL A 254 9.57 0.22 -0.53
C VAL A 254 8.74 0.08 -1.80
N ASN A 255 9.23 0.58 -2.93
CA ASN A 255 8.51 0.70 -4.21
C ASN A 255 7.15 1.39 -4.11
N ASP A 256 7.04 2.41 -3.26
CA ASP A 256 5.88 3.30 -3.27
C ASP A 256 6.00 4.21 -4.47
N ALA A 257 5.03 4.15 -5.37
CA ALA A 257 4.95 4.99 -6.54
C ALA A 257 3.94 6.12 -6.35
N PHE A 258 4.03 7.13 -7.22
CA PHE A 258 3.04 8.19 -7.36
C PHE A 258 3.18 8.88 -8.72
N ILE A 259 2.14 9.59 -9.14
CA ILE A 259 2.14 10.46 -10.32
C ILE A 259 1.51 11.78 -9.91
N ILE A 260 2.20 12.90 -10.11
CA ILE A 260 1.61 14.23 -9.96
C ILE A 260 0.76 14.49 -11.20
N VAL A 261 -0.53 14.78 -10.99
CA VAL A 261 -1.46 15.13 -12.07
C VAL A 261 -1.27 16.59 -12.46
N GLY A 262 -1.05 17.44 -11.46
CA GLY A 262 -0.80 18.85 -11.66
C GLY A 262 -1.42 19.69 -10.55
N THR A 263 -1.46 20.99 -10.77
CA THR A 263 -2.09 21.95 -9.86
C THR A 263 -3.39 22.47 -10.44
N ARG A 264 -4.40 22.57 -9.59
CA ARG A 264 -5.72 23.14 -9.90
C ARG A 264 -5.96 24.40 -9.07
N ASN A 265 -6.72 25.33 -9.62
CA ASN A 265 -7.06 26.61 -9.00
C ASN A 265 -8.56 26.94 -9.09
N ASP A 266 -9.39 25.95 -9.44
CA ASP A 266 -10.82 26.06 -9.70
C ASP A 266 -11.69 25.53 -8.55
N LEU A 267 -11.10 25.33 -7.36
CA LEU A 267 -11.87 25.06 -6.15
C LEU A 267 -12.56 26.35 -5.65
N PRO A 268 -13.80 26.28 -5.13
CA PRO A 268 -14.51 27.44 -4.57
C PRO A 268 -13.79 28.10 -3.39
N SER A 269 -13.03 27.32 -2.62
CA SER A 269 -12.09 27.81 -1.63
C SER A 269 -10.92 26.84 -1.45
N GLY A 270 -9.88 27.24 -0.72
CA GLY A 270 -8.68 26.42 -0.56
C GLY A 270 -7.55 26.71 -1.55
N ASN A 271 -7.61 27.84 -2.27
CA ASN A 271 -6.60 28.31 -3.23
C ASN A 271 -6.14 27.21 -4.19
N LYS A 272 -4.83 27.10 -4.46
CA LYS A 272 -4.30 26.07 -5.36
C LYS A 272 -4.28 24.71 -4.65
N ALA A 273 -4.69 23.67 -5.37
CA ALA A 273 -4.60 22.29 -4.95
C ALA A 273 -3.64 21.52 -5.85
N ILE A 274 -2.65 20.85 -5.26
CA ILE A 274 -1.79 19.90 -5.97
C ILE A 274 -2.47 18.52 -5.91
N LEU A 275 -2.71 17.93 -7.08
CA LEU A 275 -3.34 16.62 -7.23
C LEU A 275 -2.30 15.58 -7.61
N TRP A 276 -2.41 14.38 -7.03
CA TRP A 276 -1.60 13.24 -7.43
C TRP A 276 -2.34 11.92 -7.24
N VAL A 277 -1.91 10.90 -7.97
CA VAL A 277 -2.32 9.52 -7.77
C VAL A 277 -1.25 8.83 -6.95
N GLN A 278 -1.60 8.37 -5.75
CA GLN A 278 -0.72 7.57 -4.91
C GLN A 278 -0.80 6.11 -5.30
N MET A 279 0.33 5.41 -5.38
CA MET A 279 0.43 3.99 -5.75
C MET A 279 1.34 3.24 -4.78
N ASP A 280 0.83 2.95 -3.58
CA ASP A 280 1.62 2.22 -2.59
C ASP A 280 1.75 0.73 -2.95
N LYS A 281 2.95 0.15 -2.81
CA LYS A 281 3.16 -1.31 -2.96
C LYS A 281 2.33 -2.09 -1.95
N LEU A 282 1.65 -3.13 -2.43
CA LEU A 282 0.96 -4.12 -1.61
C LEU A 282 1.89 -5.32 -1.39
N SER A 283 1.83 -5.97 -0.22
CA SER A 283 2.82 -7.02 0.08
C SER A 283 2.40 -8.18 0.99
N HIS A 284 1.51 -7.99 1.98
CA HIS A 284 1.32 -9.05 3.01
C HIS A 284 0.00 -9.81 2.94
N ALA A 285 -0.99 -9.27 2.23
CA ALA A 285 -2.35 -9.83 2.10
C ALA A 285 -2.42 -11.09 1.20
N LEU A 286 -1.45 -11.98 1.32
CA LEU A 286 -1.31 -13.17 0.48
C LEU A 286 -2.40 -14.20 0.84
N GLY A 287 -3.11 -14.66 -0.18
CA GLY A 287 -4.13 -15.68 -0.09
C GLY A 287 -4.17 -16.56 -1.34
N GLN A 288 -5.37 -17.05 -1.66
CA GLN A 288 -5.60 -17.79 -2.89
C GLN A 288 -5.21 -16.94 -4.10
N PRO A 289 -4.55 -17.53 -5.11
CA PRO A 289 -4.17 -16.79 -6.30
C PRO A 289 -5.42 -16.34 -7.08
N ARG A 290 -5.33 -15.19 -7.74
CA ARG A 290 -6.29 -14.81 -8.79
C ARG A 290 -6.12 -15.67 -10.03
N GLY A 291 -7.17 -15.80 -10.83
CA GLY A 291 -7.10 -16.48 -12.12
C GLY A 291 -6.19 -15.75 -13.12
N CYS A 292 -5.49 -16.51 -13.97
CA CYS A 292 -4.58 -15.98 -14.99
C CYS A 292 -5.25 -14.95 -15.91
N ALA A 293 -6.53 -15.16 -16.22
CA ALA A 293 -7.39 -14.27 -17.00
C ALA A 293 -7.34 -12.81 -16.53
N THR A 294 -7.21 -12.57 -15.23
CA THR A 294 -7.17 -11.20 -14.65
C THR A 294 -5.97 -10.36 -15.11
N CYS A 295 -4.95 -10.98 -15.71
CA CYS A 295 -3.79 -10.29 -16.27
C CYS A 295 -3.55 -10.62 -17.74
N HIS A 296 -4.10 -11.73 -18.21
CA HIS A 296 -3.77 -12.32 -19.51
C HIS A 296 -4.98 -12.47 -20.43
N ASP A 297 -6.03 -11.67 -20.23
CA ASP A 297 -7.15 -11.57 -21.18
C ASP A 297 -7.33 -10.13 -21.73
N SER A 298 -6.52 -9.18 -21.25
CA SER A 298 -6.61 -7.78 -21.65
C SER A 298 -5.31 -7.03 -21.36
N HIS A 299 -5.01 -6.02 -22.18
CA HIS A 299 -3.99 -5.01 -21.89
C HIS A 299 -4.45 -3.99 -20.84
N VAL A 300 -5.75 -3.96 -20.54
CA VAL A 300 -6.38 -3.01 -19.63
C VAL A 300 -6.53 -3.65 -18.25
N GLN A 301 -6.09 -2.94 -17.23
CA GLN A 301 -6.28 -3.32 -15.84
C GLN A 301 -7.47 -2.56 -15.27
N VAL A 302 -8.43 -3.28 -14.70
CA VAL A 302 -9.62 -2.70 -14.08
C VAL A 302 -9.69 -3.09 -12.61
N GLY A 303 -9.92 -2.12 -11.75
CA GLY A 303 -10.16 -2.35 -10.32
C GLY A 303 -11.31 -1.49 -9.81
N LYS A 304 -12.23 -2.08 -9.06
CA LYS A 304 -13.39 -1.40 -8.51
C LYS A 304 -13.14 -1.06 -7.05
N SER A 305 -13.39 0.18 -6.69
CA SER A 305 -13.20 0.69 -5.33
C SER A 305 -14.52 1.13 -4.74
N GLU A 306 -14.78 0.74 -3.51
CA GLU A 306 -15.94 1.18 -2.72
C GLU A 306 -15.44 1.69 -1.38
N TRP A 307 -16.05 2.73 -0.83
CA TRP A 307 -15.62 3.33 0.42
C TRP A 307 -16.75 3.95 1.21
N SER A 308 -16.42 4.24 2.46
CA SER A 308 -17.22 5.09 3.32
C SER A 308 -16.35 6.04 4.11
N TYR A 309 -16.87 7.22 4.40
CA TYR A 309 -16.21 8.25 5.19
C TYR A 309 -17.03 8.56 6.44
N PHE A 310 -16.37 8.67 7.60
CA PHE A 310 -17.04 8.71 8.91
C PHE A 310 -16.38 9.62 9.95
N GLU A 311 -15.50 10.55 9.56
CA GLU A 311 -14.92 11.49 10.53
C GLU A 311 -15.98 12.49 11.02
N SER A 312 -16.41 12.32 12.27
CA SER A 312 -17.46 13.12 12.91
C SER A 312 -17.14 14.62 13.02
N LYS A 313 -15.84 14.98 13.02
CA LYS A 313 -15.42 16.38 12.99
C LYS A 313 -15.62 17.05 11.63
N ASP A 314 -15.78 16.25 10.59
CA ASP A 314 -15.85 16.71 9.21
C ASP A 314 -17.28 16.57 8.65
N VAL A 315 -18.00 15.51 9.02
CA VAL A 315 -19.38 15.25 8.59
C VAL A 315 -20.31 14.93 9.76
N ALA A 316 -21.55 15.41 9.66
CA ALA A 316 -22.62 15.09 10.60
C ALA A 316 -23.15 13.66 10.42
N LYS A 317 -23.01 13.09 9.21
CA LYS A 317 -23.42 11.71 8.90
C LYS A 317 -22.38 11.04 8.01
N ARG A 318 -22.12 9.76 8.27
CA ARG A 318 -21.33 8.89 7.38
C ARG A 318 -21.93 8.90 5.97
N PHE A 319 -21.07 9.00 4.97
CA PHE A 319 -21.45 8.91 3.57
C PHE A 319 -20.57 7.90 2.82
N LYS A 320 -21.04 7.41 1.69
CA LYS A 320 -20.40 6.36 0.89
C LYS A 320 -20.16 6.78 -0.55
N GLY A 321 -19.31 6.04 -1.23
CA GLY A 321 -19.13 6.16 -2.67
C GLY A 321 -18.28 5.06 -3.27
N SER A 322 -18.06 5.16 -4.57
CA SER A 322 -17.33 4.19 -5.36
C SER A 322 -16.71 4.84 -6.60
N TYR A 323 -15.71 4.17 -7.16
CA TYR A 323 -15.14 4.49 -8.46
C TYR A 323 -14.46 3.27 -9.09
N THR A 324 -14.33 3.28 -10.41
CA THR A 324 -13.55 2.32 -11.17
C THR A 324 -12.21 2.93 -11.56
N VAL A 325 -11.11 2.22 -11.29
CA VAL A 325 -9.78 2.56 -11.80
C VAL A 325 -9.54 1.75 -13.05
N THR A 326 -9.25 2.43 -14.16
CA THR A 326 -8.79 1.80 -15.40
C THR A 326 -7.36 2.25 -15.69
N ALA A 327 -6.44 1.30 -15.83
CA ALA A 327 -5.05 1.56 -16.22
C ALA A 327 -4.70 0.82 -17.52
N ASP A 328 -4.20 1.55 -18.52
CA ASP A 328 -3.87 1.02 -19.84
C ASP A 328 -2.73 1.82 -20.50
N LYS A 329 -2.54 1.63 -21.81
CA LYS A 329 -1.52 2.34 -22.59
C LYS A 329 -1.67 3.87 -22.61
N ASN A 330 -2.86 4.38 -22.29
CA ASN A 330 -3.15 5.81 -22.34
C ASN A 330 -2.99 6.48 -20.96
N GLY A 331 -2.86 5.72 -19.88
CA GLY A 331 -2.71 6.24 -18.51
C GLY A 331 -3.67 5.61 -17.50
N ILE A 332 -4.04 6.40 -16.48
CA ILE A 332 -4.99 6.00 -15.42
C ILE A 332 -6.22 6.88 -15.52
N ARG A 333 -7.41 6.27 -15.44
CA ARG A 333 -8.69 6.98 -15.38
C ARG A 333 -9.52 6.54 -14.19
N PHE A 334 -10.19 7.48 -13.55
CA PHE A 334 -11.13 7.24 -12.47
C PHE A 334 -12.56 7.46 -13.00
N SER A 335 -13.22 6.37 -13.40
CA SER A 335 -14.56 6.39 -14.00
C SER A 335 -15.63 5.93 -13.02
N ASP A 336 -16.90 6.01 -13.45
CA ASP A 336 -18.06 5.51 -12.70
C ASP A 336 -18.13 6.04 -11.26
N THR A 337 -17.70 7.29 -11.08
CA THR A 337 -17.61 7.92 -9.78
C THR A 337 -19.01 8.26 -9.28
N VAL A 338 -19.36 7.66 -8.14
CA VAL A 338 -20.65 7.81 -7.46
C VAL A 338 -20.38 8.08 -5.99
N TRP A 339 -21.15 8.98 -5.38
CA TRP A 339 -21.09 9.23 -3.95
C TRP A 339 -22.44 9.76 -3.44
N GLU A 340 -22.69 9.51 -2.16
CA GLU A 340 -23.76 10.14 -1.40
C GLU A 340 -23.38 11.61 -1.10
N THR A 341 -24.34 12.53 -1.18
CA THR A 341 -24.11 13.94 -0.83
C THR A 341 -23.68 14.07 0.64
N PRO A 342 -22.49 14.64 0.92
CA PRO A 342 -22.01 14.75 2.30
C PRO A 342 -22.82 15.78 3.08
N ILE A 343 -23.20 15.42 4.31
CA ILE A 343 -23.79 16.36 5.28
C ILE A 343 -22.65 16.84 6.18
N MET A 344 -22.20 18.07 5.96
CA MET A 344 -21.02 18.64 6.62
C MET A 344 -21.26 18.90 8.11
N ALA A 345 -20.22 18.74 8.93
CA ALA A 345 -20.21 19.25 10.28
C ALA A 345 -20.16 20.79 10.28
N ALA A 346 -20.48 21.43 11.41
CA ALA A 346 -20.41 22.88 11.54
C ALA A 346 -19.01 23.41 11.20
N ASN A 347 -18.94 24.53 10.47
CA ASN A 347 -17.69 25.19 10.05
C ASN A 347 -16.78 24.36 9.13
N ARG A 348 -17.32 23.33 8.47
CA ARG A 348 -16.63 22.56 7.44
C ARG A 348 -17.21 22.84 6.07
N LYS A 349 -16.36 22.72 5.05
CA LYS A 349 -16.77 22.86 3.64
C LYS A 349 -16.48 21.59 2.86
N VAL A 350 -17.28 21.34 1.83
CA VAL A 350 -17.17 20.11 1.02
C VAL A 350 -15.81 20.05 0.34
N GLU A 351 -15.34 21.16 -0.23
CA GLU A 351 -14.07 21.23 -0.95
C GLU A 351 -12.83 20.92 -0.08
N ASP A 352 -12.89 21.19 1.23
CA ASP A 352 -11.79 20.90 2.16
C ASP A 352 -11.61 19.40 2.38
N ILE A 353 -12.71 18.65 2.41
CA ILE A 353 -12.71 17.23 2.79
C ILE A 353 -12.87 16.30 1.58
N ALA A 354 -13.64 16.72 0.57
CA ALA A 354 -14.11 15.94 -0.56
C ALA A 354 -14.00 16.77 -1.86
N PRO A 355 -12.79 17.20 -2.27
CA PRO A 355 -12.59 17.98 -3.48
C PRO A 355 -13.08 17.27 -4.75
N PHE A 356 -13.16 15.93 -4.75
CA PHE A 356 -13.75 15.16 -5.85
C PHE A 356 -15.25 15.45 -6.10
N ALA A 357 -15.96 15.98 -5.11
CA ALA A 357 -17.36 16.34 -5.24
C ALA A 357 -17.57 17.72 -5.90
N VAL A 358 -16.48 18.45 -6.12
CA VAL A 358 -16.51 19.85 -6.58
C VAL A 358 -15.70 20.02 -7.87
N LEU A 359 -14.55 19.34 -7.96
CA LEU A 359 -13.73 19.31 -9.16
C LEU A 359 -14.38 18.47 -10.27
N PRO A 360 -13.98 18.67 -11.54
CA PRO A 360 -14.34 17.77 -12.63
C PRO A 360 -14.04 16.31 -12.27
N LYS A 361 -14.91 15.39 -12.71
CA LYS A 361 -14.79 13.96 -12.38
C LYS A 361 -13.46 13.34 -12.85
N ASP A 362 -12.88 13.90 -13.90
CA ASP A 362 -11.60 13.50 -14.49
C ASP A 362 -10.39 14.25 -13.91
N ALA A 363 -10.55 15.01 -12.82
CA ALA A 363 -9.49 15.86 -12.28
C ALA A 363 -8.23 15.09 -11.83
N TRP A 364 -8.32 13.78 -11.58
CA TRP A 364 -7.20 12.90 -11.24
C TRP A 364 -6.78 11.96 -12.38
N ASP A 365 -7.37 12.08 -13.56
CA ASP A 365 -6.97 11.28 -14.70
C ASP A 365 -5.55 11.63 -15.13
N VAL A 366 -4.76 10.58 -15.36
CA VAL A 366 -3.39 10.68 -15.85
C VAL A 366 -3.37 10.25 -17.30
N LYS A 367 -2.76 11.06 -18.16
CA LYS A 367 -2.61 10.79 -19.59
C LYS A 367 -1.15 10.56 -19.95
N GLY A 368 -0.89 9.73 -20.97
CA GLY A 368 0.42 9.59 -21.60
C GLY A 368 1.44 8.71 -20.83
N ILE A 369 0.98 7.93 -19.85
CA ILE A 369 1.83 6.95 -19.14
C ILE A 369 1.32 5.54 -19.45
N ASP A 370 2.15 4.73 -20.10
CA ASP A 370 1.78 3.35 -20.42
C ASP A 370 1.84 2.47 -19.16
N LEU A 371 0.66 2.01 -18.73
CA LEU A 371 0.48 1.08 -17.61
C LEU A 371 -0.20 -0.22 -18.06
N SER A 372 -0.17 -0.52 -19.37
CA SER A 372 -0.71 -1.75 -19.90
C SER A 372 0.08 -2.97 -19.42
N ILE A 373 -0.62 -4.09 -19.23
CA ILE A 373 0.04 -5.39 -19.01
C ILE A 373 0.46 -5.95 -20.37
N PRO A 374 1.67 -6.54 -20.48
CA PRO A 374 2.08 -7.27 -21.66
C PRO A 374 1.18 -8.50 -21.82
N PHE A 375 0.32 -8.45 -22.83
CA PHE A 375 -0.61 -9.52 -23.19
C PHE A 375 -0.42 -9.84 -24.67
N ASP A 376 -0.43 -11.13 -25.00
CA ASP A 376 -0.44 -11.62 -26.37
C ASP A 376 -1.47 -12.76 -26.44
N GLU A 377 -2.60 -12.49 -27.08
CA GLU A 377 -3.74 -13.41 -27.12
C GLU A 377 -3.38 -14.79 -27.66
N LYS A 378 -2.56 -14.85 -28.73
CA LYS A 378 -2.18 -16.11 -29.36
C LYS A 378 -1.24 -16.90 -28.46
N LYS A 379 -0.21 -16.23 -27.93
CA LYS A 379 0.78 -16.87 -27.06
C LYS A 379 0.13 -17.34 -25.77
N THR A 380 -0.61 -16.46 -25.09
CA THR A 380 -1.31 -16.78 -23.84
C THR A 380 -2.33 -17.90 -24.06
N GLY A 381 -3.13 -17.84 -25.13
CA GLY A 381 -4.13 -18.86 -25.42
C GLY A 381 -3.51 -20.24 -25.60
N LYS A 382 -2.38 -20.31 -26.31
CA LYS A 382 -1.60 -21.54 -26.45
C LYS A 382 -1.08 -22.06 -25.10
N GLU A 383 -0.38 -21.23 -24.34
CA GLU A 383 0.20 -21.62 -23.04
C GLU A 383 -0.87 -22.05 -22.03
N ARG A 384 -2.03 -21.36 -22.00
CA ARG A 384 -3.18 -21.74 -21.17
C ARG A 384 -3.76 -23.09 -21.61
N GLY A 385 -3.95 -23.30 -22.90
CA GLY A 385 -4.44 -24.57 -23.44
C GLY A 385 -3.50 -25.76 -23.15
N GLU A 386 -2.19 -25.55 -23.20
CA GLU A 386 -1.20 -26.56 -22.82
C GLU A 386 -1.25 -26.89 -21.32
N LEU A 387 -1.38 -25.87 -20.46
CA LEU A 387 -1.56 -26.05 -19.03
C LEU A 387 -2.85 -26.82 -18.71
N ASP A 388 -3.97 -26.43 -19.31
CA ASP A 388 -5.27 -27.06 -19.07
C ASP A 388 -5.27 -28.55 -19.47
N LYS A 389 -4.68 -28.87 -20.63
CA LYS A 389 -4.49 -30.26 -21.08
C LYS A 389 -3.65 -31.06 -20.07
N PHE A 390 -2.52 -30.51 -19.64
CA PHE A 390 -1.66 -31.15 -18.65
C PHE A 390 -2.38 -31.40 -17.32
N LEU A 391 -3.12 -30.40 -16.82
CA LEU A 391 -3.87 -30.51 -15.57
C LEU A 391 -5.01 -31.54 -15.67
N ALA A 392 -5.67 -31.64 -16.83
CA ALA A 392 -6.69 -32.66 -17.09
C ALA A 392 -6.09 -34.07 -17.13
N GLU A 393 -4.95 -34.26 -17.78
CA GLU A 393 -4.22 -35.54 -17.77
C GLU A 393 -3.75 -35.94 -16.37
N LEU A 394 -3.20 -34.98 -15.62
CA LEU A 394 -2.79 -35.18 -14.23
C LEU A 394 -3.98 -35.60 -13.36
N GLY A 395 -5.16 -35.04 -13.60
CA GLY A 395 -6.40 -35.35 -12.89
C GLY A 395 -6.95 -36.77 -13.12
N LYS A 396 -6.54 -37.44 -14.20
CA LYS A 396 -6.93 -38.84 -14.49
C LYS A 396 -6.10 -39.86 -13.70
N ARG A 397 -4.98 -39.44 -13.11
CA ARG A 397 -4.09 -40.32 -12.34
C ARG A 397 -4.57 -40.40 -10.89
N LYS A 398 -4.51 -41.59 -10.28
CA LYS A 398 -4.81 -41.76 -8.84
C LYS A 398 -3.75 -41.02 -8.02
N GLY A 399 -4.21 -40.13 -7.13
CA GLY A 399 -3.40 -39.07 -6.53
C GLY A 399 -2.79 -39.41 -5.16
N GLY A 400 -1.51 -39.04 -4.98
CA GLY A 400 -0.84 -38.85 -3.69
C GLY A 400 -0.20 -37.44 -3.61
N ASP A 401 0.59 -37.17 -2.57
CA ASP A 401 1.16 -35.83 -2.32
C ASP A 401 2.05 -35.29 -3.47
N GLU A 402 2.77 -36.17 -4.17
CA GLU A 402 3.63 -35.77 -5.30
C GLU A 402 2.85 -35.23 -6.49
N LEU A 403 1.70 -35.83 -6.84
CA LEU A 403 0.86 -35.32 -7.93
C LEU A 403 0.22 -33.98 -7.56
N ARG A 404 -0.11 -33.77 -6.28
CA ARG A 404 -0.57 -32.45 -5.76
C ARG A 404 0.53 -31.40 -5.88
N LYS A 405 1.77 -31.76 -5.56
CA LYS A 405 2.94 -30.88 -5.71
C LYS A 405 3.17 -30.51 -7.18
N ILE A 406 3.17 -31.48 -8.09
CA ILE A 406 3.31 -31.25 -9.54
C ILE A 406 2.22 -30.30 -10.06
N ARG A 407 0.97 -30.49 -9.61
CA ARG A 407 -0.14 -29.59 -9.96
C ARG A 407 0.16 -28.14 -9.59
N VAL A 408 0.67 -27.90 -8.39
CA VAL A 408 1.02 -26.54 -7.93
C VAL A 408 2.17 -25.97 -8.76
N ILE A 409 3.19 -26.77 -9.06
CA ILE A 409 4.32 -26.34 -9.90
C ILE A 409 3.85 -25.99 -11.31
N ALA A 410 2.88 -26.71 -11.88
CA ALA A 410 2.41 -26.47 -13.24
C ALA A 410 1.88 -25.05 -13.46
N TYR A 411 1.20 -24.47 -12.47
CA TYR A 411 0.72 -23.08 -12.52
C TYR A 411 1.85 -22.03 -12.56
N HIS A 412 3.05 -22.39 -12.10
CA HIS A 412 4.19 -21.48 -12.04
C HIS A 412 5.20 -21.77 -13.15
N ASN A 413 5.34 -23.04 -13.55
CA ASN A 413 6.25 -23.51 -14.58
C ASN A 413 5.79 -24.88 -15.12
N LEU A 414 5.07 -24.86 -16.24
CA LEU A 414 4.54 -26.07 -16.87
C LEU A 414 5.66 -27.04 -17.29
N GLU A 415 6.75 -26.53 -17.86
CA GLU A 415 7.88 -27.36 -18.30
C GLU A 415 8.51 -28.11 -17.13
N MET A 416 8.71 -27.43 -15.99
CA MET A 416 9.22 -28.06 -14.78
C MET A 416 8.26 -29.13 -14.25
N ALA A 417 6.95 -28.86 -14.23
CA ALA A 417 5.95 -29.84 -13.80
C ALA A 417 5.92 -31.08 -14.72
N GLN A 418 6.05 -30.90 -16.03
CA GLN A 418 6.16 -32.01 -16.99
C GLN A 418 7.40 -32.86 -16.75
N LYS A 419 8.56 -32.24 -16.44
CA LYS A 419 9.78 -32.96 -16.07
C LYS A 419 9.61 -33.76 -14.78
N MET A 420 8.98 -33.17 -13.76
CA MET A 420 8.67 -33.86 -12.50
C MET A 420 7.75 -35.07 -12.73
N LEU A 421 6.71 -34.92 -13.56
CA LEU A 421 5.77 -36.01 -13.86
C LEU A 421 6.43 -37.17 -14.62
N LYS A 422 7.43 -36.89 -15.46
CA LYS A 422 8.20 -37.93 -16.18
C LYS A 422 9.17 -38.69 -15.29
N ALA A 423 9.56 -38.10 -14.16
CA ALA A 423 10.47 -38.71 -13.19
C ALA A 423 9.75 -39.54 -12.11
N LEU A 424 8.41 -39.46 -12.06
CA LEU A 424 7.54 -40.36 -11.30
C LEU A 424 7.23 -41.61 -12.12
#